data_AF-B0CWS3-F1
#
_entry.id   AF-B0CWS3-F1
#
_cell.length_a   1.000
_cell.length_b   1.000
_cell.length_c   1.000
_cell.angle_alpha   90.00
_cell.angle_beta   90.00
_cell.angle_gamma   90.00
#
_symmetry.space_group_name_H-M   'P 1'
#
loop_
_entity.id
_entity.type
_entity.pdbx_description
1 polymer ?
#
loop_
_entity_poly.entity_id
_entity_poly.type
_entity_poly.pdbx_seq_one_letter_code
_entity_poly.pdbx_strand_id
1 'polypeptide(L)' 'MSLFQNHTRREALGGMKEDVVCVQMFVTRDEDSGKVGRTLKEVFGDVGPAATMILGVRFVSEEMRAC' A
#
# COMPACT_ATOMS: atom_id res chain seq x y z
N MET A 1 -0.16 10.72 -2.33
CA MET A 1 -1.56 10.99 -2.69
C MET A 1 -2.18 9.95 -3.64
N SER A 2 -1.50 8.84 -4.00
CA SER A 2 -2.07 7.83 -4.94
C SER A 2 -2.57 6.54 -4.28
N LEU A 3 -2.10 6.21 -3.07
CA LEU A 3 -2.67 5.15 -2.21
C LEU A 3 -4.19 5.27 -1.97
N PHE A 4 -4.75 6.48 -2.10
CA PHE A 4 -6.19 6.75 -1.96
C PHE A 4 -7.02 6.33 -3.19
N GLN A 5 -6.42 6.21 -4.38
CA GLN A 5 -7.18 5.90 -5.60
C GLN A 5 -7.69 4.45 -5.66
N ASN A 6 -7.02 3.52 -4.97
CA ASN A 6 -7.50 2.13 -4.88
C ASN A 6 -8.58 1.92 -3.80
N HIS A 7 -8.68 2.82 -2.81
CA HIS A 7 -9.74 2.75 -1.80
C HIS A 7 -11.13 2.87 -2.45
N THR A 8 -11.26 3.81 -3.38
CA THR A 8 -12.50 4.11 -4.10
C THR A 8 -12.99 2.93 -4.96
N ARG A 9 -12.07 2.13 -5.52
CA ARG A 9 -12.44 0.97 -6.34
C ARG A 9 -12.93 -0.20 -5.51
N ARG A 10 -12.40 -0.39 -4.30
CA ARG A 10 -12.85 -1.43 -3.37
C ARG A 10 -14.25 -1.12 -2.84
N GLU A 11 -14.51 0.13 -2.47
CA GLU A 11 -15.84 0.59 -2.05
C GLU A 11 -16.88 0.43 -3.16
N ALA A 12 -16.50 0.67 -4.42
CA ALA A 12 -17.38 0.43 -5.58
C ALA A 12 -17.78 -1.05 -5.78
N LEU A 13 -16.99 -1.98 -5.22
CA LEU A 13 -17.28 -3.42 -5.18
C LEU A 13 -17.89 -3.86 -3.83
N GLY A 14 -18.21 -2.91 -2.93
CA GLY A 14 -18.77 -3.16 -1.60
C GLY A 14 -17.77 -3.63 -0.55
N GLY A 15 -16.47 -3.61 -0.84
CA GLY A 15 -15.43 -4.05 0.10
C GLY A 15 -14.96 -2.93 1.02
N MET A 16 -14.79 -3.27 2.29
CA MET A 16 -14.33 -2.38 3.35
C MET A 16 -12.84 -2.58 3.65
N LYS A 17 -12.27 -1.73 4.51
CA LYS A 17 -10.85 -1.80 4.88
C LYS A 17 -10.54 -3.06 5.66
N GLU A 18 -11.51 -3.48 6.43
CA GLU A 18 -11.53 -4.64 7.31
C GLU A 18 -11.46 -5.96 6.52
N ASP A 19 -11.84 -5.94 5.23
CA ASP A 19 -11.77 -7.11 4.34
C ASP A 19 -10.36 -7.37 3.80
N VAL A 20 -9.40 -6.46 4.05
CA VAL A 20 -8.02 -6.64 3.58
C VAL A 20 -7.27 -7.57 4.52
N VAL A 21 -6.96 -8.76 4.02
CA VAL A 21 -6.25 -9.80 4.79
C VAL A 21 -4.72 -9.73 4.63
N CYS A 22 -4.22 -9.22 3.51
CA CYS A 22 -2.79 -9.17 3.19
C CYS A 22 -2.47 -8.01 2.26
N VAL A 23 -1.32 -7.38 2.49
CA VAL A 23 -0.77 -6.31 1.65
C VAL A 23 0.69 -6.61 1.33
N GLN A 24 1.02 -6.47 0.05
CA GLN A 24 2.38 -6.57 -0.46
C GLN A 24 2.78 -5.22 -1.04
N MET A 25 3.86 -4.65 -0.52
CA MET A 25 4.37 -3.34 -0.90
C MET A 25 5.67 -3.48 -1.66
N PHE A 26 5.80 -2.70 -2.72
CA PHE A 26 6.97 -2.66 -3.58
C PHE A 26 7.60 -1.27 -3.47
N VAL A 27 8.86 -1.20 -3.07
CA VAL A 27 9.53 0.08 -2.81
C VAL A 27 10.83 0.13 -3.60
N THR A 28 11.06 1.24 -4.31
CA THR A 28 12.25 1.38 -5.18
C THR A 28 13.50 1.78 -4.40
N ARG A 29 13.36 2.62 -3.37
CA ARG A 29 14.46 3.14 -2.57
C ARG A 29 14.27 2.85 -1.09
N ASP A 30 15.33 2.43 -0.43
CA ASP A 30 15.30 2.10 0.99
C ASP A 30 14.88 3.28 1.88
N GLU A 31 15.28 4.51 1.50
CA GLU A 31 14.91 5.75 2.19
C GLU A 31 13.39 6.00 2.29
N ASP A 32 12.60 5.43 1.37
CA ASP A 32 11.15 5.56 1.35
C ASP A 32 10.43 4.52 2.24
N SER A 33 11.11 3.45 2.65
CA SER A 33 10.53 2.31 3.39
C SER A 33 9.81 2.75 4.66
N GLY A 34 10.44 3.63 5.45
CA GLY A 34 9.87 4.14 6.70
C GLY A 34 8.63 5.00 6.48
N LYS A 35 8.57 5.77 5.38
CA LYS A 35 7.39 6.56 5.03
C LYS A 35 6.23 5.65 4.64
N VAL A 36 6.48 4.63 3.82
CA VAL A 36 5.48 3.63 3.43
C VAL A 36 4.95 2.89 4.65
N GLY A 37 5.81 2.46 5.57
CA GLY A 37 5.41 1.79 6.80
C GLY A 37 4.53 2.66 7.71
N ARG A 38 4.83 3.96 7.84
CA ARG A 38 3.97 4.89 8.58
C ARG A 38 2.60 5.05 7.94
N THR A 39 2.55 5.24 6.62
CA THR A 39 1.28 5.32 5.89
C THR A 39 0.47 4.02 5.99
N LEU A 40 1.12 2.86 5.94
CA LEU A 40 0.44 1.59 6.18
C LEU A 40 -0.21 1.56 7.57
N LYS A 41 0.51 2.01 8.60
CA LYS A 41 -0.03 2.06 9.97
C LYS A 41 -1.18 3.06 10.12
N GLU A 42 -1.09 4.22 9.49
CA GLU A 42 -2.17 5.23 9.49
C GLU A 42 -3.44 4.69 8.84
N VAL A 43 -3.29 3.92 7.75
CA VAL A 43 -4.44 3.37 7.03
C VAL A 43 -4.96 2.10 7.72
N PHE A 44 -4.12 1.11 7.99
CA PHE A 44 -4.53 -0.24 8.41
C PHE A 44 -4.21 -0.59 9.87
N GLY A 45 -3.82 0.37 10.70
CA GLY A 45 -3.40 0.13 12.09
C GLY A 45 -4.40 -0.67 12.94
N ASP A 46 -5.70 -0.45 12.72
CA ASP A 46 -6.76 -1.15 13.46
C ASP A 46 -7.14 -2.51 12.87
N VAL A 47 -6.77 -2.79 11.61
CA VAL A 47 -7.11 -4.03 10.89
C VAL A 47 -5.98 -5.06 11.04
N GLY A 48 -4.73 -4.60 11.01
CA GLY A 48 -3.56 -5.46 11.17
C GLY A 48 -3.41 -6.55 10.10
N PRO A 49 -3.44 -6.23 8.79
CA PRO A 49 -3.24 -7.22 7.74
C PRO A 49 -1.83 -7.80 7.77
N ALA A 50 -1.67 -9.01 7.23
CA ALA A 50 -0.33 -9.53 6.95
C ALA A 50 0.37 -8.59 5.96
N ALA A 51 1.60 -8.16 6.28
CA ALA A 51 2.31 -7.16 5.48
C ALA A 51 3.69 -7.66 5.07
N THR A 52 4.00 -7.54 3.77
CA THR A 52 5.35 -7.81 3.22
C THR A 52 5.82 -6.61 2.40
N MET A 53 7.08 -6.21 2.56
CA MET A 53 7.70 -5.15 1.76
C MET A 53 8.89 -5.72 0.98
N ILE A 54 8.95 -5.45 -0.33
CA ILE A 54 10.07 -5.80 -1.20
C ILE A 54 10.76 -4.50 -1.63
N LEU A 55 12.05 -4.38 -1.32
CA LEU A 55 12.86 -3.19 -1.52
C LEU A 55 13.78 -3.33 -2.75
N GLY A 56 14.05 -2.22 -3.43
CA GLY A 56 14.98 -2.15 -4.56
C GLY A 56 14.40 -2.60 -5.91
N VAL A 57 13.08 -2.73 -6.02
CA VAL A 57 12.45 -3.16 -7.28
C VAL A 57 12.42 -2.03 -8.31
N ARG A 58 12.34 -2.41 -9.59
CA ARG A 58 12.03 -1.48 -10.69
C ARG A 58 10.61 -1.75 -11.17
N PHE A 59 9.82 -0.71 -11.31
CA PHE A 59 8.48 -0.80 -11.89
C PHE A 59 8.53 -0.69 -13.41
N VAL A 60 7.54 -1.28 -14.08
CA VAL A 60 7.38 -1.23 -15.54
C VAL A 60 7.10 0.21 -16.02
N SER A 61 6.42 1.01 -15.20
CA SER A 61 6.19 2.45 -15.40
C SER A 61 6.67 3.23 -14.19
N GLU A 62 7.30 4.40 -14.41
CA GLU A 62 7.71 5.29 -13.31
C GLU A 62 6.52 5.82 -12.49
N GLU A 63 5.32 5.89 -13.07
CA GLU A 63 4.10 6.33 -12.39
C GLU A 63 3.67 5.37 -11.26
N MET A 64 4.09 4.11 -11.33
CA MET A 64 3.77 3.09 -10.32
C MET A 64 4.53 3.27 -9.00
N ARG A 65 5.51 4.19 -8.92
CA ARG A 65 6.29 4.45 -7.69
C ARG A 65 5.45 4.99 -6.53
N ALA A 66 4.24 5.48 -6.79
CA ALA A 66 3.40 6.17 -5.81
C ALA A 66 2.03 5.51 -5.55
N CYS A 67 1.75 4.35 -6.17
CA CYS A 67 0.53 3.59 -5.96
C CYS A 67 0.39 3.08 -4.52
#